data_AF-A0A095VKQ8-F1
#
_entry.id   AF-A0A095VKQ8-F1
#
_cell.length_a   1.000
_cell.length_b   1.000
_cell.length_c   1.000
_cell.angle_alpha   90.00
_cell.angle_beta   90.00
_cell.angle_gamma   90.00
#
_symmetry.space_group_name_H-M   'P 1'
#
loop_
_entity.id
_entity.type
_entity.pdbx_description
1 polymer ?
#
loop_
_entity_poly.entity_id
_entity_poly.type
_entity_poly.pdbx_seq_one_letter_code
_entity_poly.pdbx_strand_id
1 'polypeptide(L)'
;MPKPQPTELLRDIHETNLMYLLLLQRLAREGNAGAAGARASDQACRWLAGQSRQELVKLAQSSVLLARLDLPPRLLLSALSQGLDATLAGSAAVPASHEAPAGLPRLGS
;
A
#
# COMPACT_ATOMS: atom_id res chain seq x y z
N MET A 1 2.77 10.45 -22.68
CA MET A 1 2.32 10.91 -21.35
C MET A 1 2.95 12.27 -21.08
N PRO A 2 2.22 13.25 -20.54
CA PRO A 2 2.80 14.53 -20.14
C PRO A 2 3.84 14.32 -19.03
N LYS A 3 4.96 15.05 -19.09
CA LYS A 3 6.00 15.01 -18.05
C LYS A 3 5.45 15.69 -16.79
N PRO A 4 5.56 15.07 -15.60
CA PRO A 4 5.07 15.68 -14.36
C PRO A 4 5.78 17.01 -14.11
N GLN A 5 5.04 18.00 -13.60
CA GLN A 5 5.64 19.27 -13.23
C GLN A 5 6.60 19.05 -12.03
N PRO A 6 7.73 19.77 -11.94
CA PRO A 6 8.71 19.56 -10.87
C PRO A 6 8.11 19.66 -9.46
N THR A 7 7.12 20.52 -9.27
CA THR A 7 6.42 20.71 -7.98
C THR A 7 5.49 19.54 -7.64
N GLU A 8 4.82 18.96 -8.64
CA GLU A 8 3.98 17.76 -8.47
C GLU A 8 4.85 16.56 -8.12
N LEU A 9 5.96 16.37 -8.83
CA LEU A 9 6.89 15.29 -8.55
C LEU A 9 7.48 15.37 -7.13
N LEU A 10 7.86 16.58 -6.68
CA LEU A 10 8.34 16.76 -5.31
C LEU A 10 7.28 16.46 -4.26
N ARG A 11 6.02 16.85 -4.51
CA ARG A 11 4.90 16.50 -3.61
C ARG A 11 4.76 14.98 -3.51
N ASP A 12 4.77 14.29 -4.63
CA ASP A 12 4.60 12.84 -4.69
C ASP A 12 5.80 12.12 -4.02
N ILE A 13 7.02 12.66 -4.16
CA ILE A 13 8.21 12.18 -3.42
C ILE A 13 8.00 12.34 -1.91
N HIS A 14 7.55 13.51 -1.45
CA HIS A 14 7.34 13.76 -0.03
C HIS A 14 6.27 12.86 0.57
N GLU A 15 5.16 12.66 -0.14
CA GLU A 15 4.08 11.76 0.27
C GLU A 15 4.55 10.31 0.34
N THR A 16 5.28 9.85 -0.69
CA THR A 16 5.83 8.49 -0.73
C THR A 16 6.83 8.26 0.39
N ASN A 17 7.71 9.23 0.64
CA ASN A 17 8.67 9.17 1.74
C ASN A 17 7.97 9.06 3.10
N LEU A 18 6.94 9.87 3.35
CA LEU A 18 6.20 9.83 4.60
C LEU A 18 5.50 8.49 4.80
N MET A 19 4.82 7.99 3.76
CA MET A 19 4.14 6.70 3.82
C MET A 19 5.12 5.56 4.12
N TYR A 20 6.29 5.56 3.47
CA TYR A 20 7.35 4.59 3.72
C TYR A 20 7.90 4.67 5.15
N LEU A 21 8.19 5.87 5.65
CA LEU A 21 8.70 6.07 7.01
C LEU A 21 7.70 5.63 8.09
N LEU A 22 6.41 5.88 7.88
CA LEU A 22 5.35 5.43 8.79
C LEU A 22 5.22 3.91 8.80
N LEU A 23 5.29 3.27 7.62
CA LEU A 23 5.28 1.82 7.52
C LEU A 23 6.48 1.21 8.24
N LEU A 24 7.68 1.72 7.98
CA LEU A 24 8.89 1.25 8.66
C LEU A 24 8.80 1.46 10.17
N GLN A 25 8.27 2.60 10.64
CA GLN A 25 8.13 2.87 12.07
C GLN A 25 7.17 1.87 12.72
N ARG A 26 6.06 1.56 12.06
CA ARG A 26 5.12 0.53 12.52
C ARG A 26 5.82 -0.84 12.63
N LEU A 27 6.50 -1.27 11.58
CA LEU A 27 7.21 -2.55 11.57
C LEU A 27 8.34 -2.61 12.61
N ALA A 28 9.05 -1.51 12.83
CA ALA A 28 10.06 -1.42 13.87
C ALA A 28 9.48 -1.56 15.28
N ARG A 29 8.29 -0.99 15.54
CA ARG A 29 7.58 -1.14 16.82
C ARG A 29 7.02 -2.55 17.02
N GLU A 30 6.64 -3.22 15.95
CA GLU A 30 6.18 -4.61 15.95
C GLU A 30 7.36 -5.61 16.06
N GLY A 31 8.61 -5.15 16.12
CA GLY A 31 9.80 -6.01 16.14
C GLY A 31 10.06 -6.72 14.81
N ASN A 32 9.42 -6.28 13.74
CA ASN A 32 9.43 -6.92 12.43
C ASN A 32 10.01 -6.03 11.32
N ALA A 33 11.02 -5.22 11.67
CA ALA A 33 11.64 -4.30 10.72
C ALA A 33 12.25 -5.01 9.50
N GLY A 34 12.65 -6.28 9.64
CA GLY A 34 13.11 -7.11 8.54
C GLY A 34 12.04 -7.47 7.50
N ALA A 35 10.75 -7.51 7.88
CA ALA A 35 9.67 -7.83 6.95
C ALA A 35 9.39 -6.73 5.92
N ALA A 36 9.89 -5.51 6.13
CA ALA A 36 9.75 -4.44 5.15
C ALA A 36 10.64 -4.62 3.92
N GLY A 37 11.54 -5.62 3.91
CA GLY A 37 12.64 -5.69 2.95
C GLY A 37 13.68 -4.57 3.13
N ALA A 38 13.55 -3.76 4.19
CA ALA A 38 14.49 -2.71 4.52
C ALA A 38 15.75 -3.34 5.11
N ARG A 39 16.89 -3.15 4.43
CA ARG A 39 18.23 -3.40 5.00
C ARG A 39 18.60 -2.30 6.02
N ALA A 40 17.68 -1.98 6.92
CA ALA A 40 17.93 -1.04 8.01
C ALA A 40 18.67 -1.77 9.13
N SER A 41 19.69 -1.14 9.71
CA SER A 41 20.36 -1.68 10.89
C SER A 41 19.42 -1.66 12.10
N ASP A 42 19.65 -2.52 13.07
CA ASP A 42 18.89 -2.53 14.34
C ASP A 42 18.92 -1.17 15.05
N GLN A 43 20.02 -0.42 14.89
CA GLN A 43 20.13 0.95 15.38
C GLN A 43 19.16 1.88 14.66
N ALA A 44 19.07 1.82 13.34
CA ALA A 44 18.15 2.63 12.55
C ALA A 44 16.68 2.28 12.89
N CYS A 45 16.36 1.00 13.07
CA CYS A 45 15.03 0.54 13.46
C CYS A 45 14.62 1.09 14.84
N ARG A 46 15.52 0.99 15.83
CA ARG A 46 15.28 1.56 17.17
C ARG A 46 15.14 3.08 17.15
N TRP A 47 15.99 3.76 16.40
CA TRP A 47 15.90 5.21 16.21
C TRP A 47 14.54 5.59 15.61
N LEU A 48 14.13 4.91 14.54
CA LEU A 48 12.88 5.15 13.83
C LEU A 48 11.64 4.88 14.70
N ALA A 49 11.66 3.81 15.49
CA ALA A 49 10.57 3.47 16.41
C ALA A 49 10.27 4.59 17.43
N GLY A 50 11.33 5.29 17.86
CA GLY A 50 11.27 6.40 18.82
C GLY A 50 10.97 7.78 18.24
N GLN A 51 10.95 7.94 16.91
CA GLN A 51 10.69 9.25 16.30
C GLN A 51 9.24 9.72 16.48
N SER A 52 9.09 11.02 16.69
CA SER A 52 7.79 11.69 16.61
C SER A 52 7.30 11.79 15.16
N ARG A 53 5.98 11.95 14.98
CA ARG A 53 5.40 12.18 13.65
C ARG A 53 5.96 13.44 12.98
N GLN A 54 6.26 14.48 13.75
CA GLN A 54 6.81 15.73 13.23
C GLN A 54 8.22 15.54 12.64
N GLU A 55 9.05 14.73 13.28
CA GLU A 55 10.40 14.38 12.77
C GLU A 55 10.31 13.57 11.48
N LEU A 56 9.37 12.62 11.40
CA LEU A 56 9.14 11.87 10.17
C LEU A 56 8.66 12.75 9.02
N VAL A 57 7.78 13.73 9.29
CA VAL A 57 7.35 14.72 8.29
C VAL A 57 8.53 15.55 7.80
N LYS A 58 9.42 15.99 8.70
CA LYS A 58 10.63 16.74 8.30
C LYS A 58 11.56 15.89 7.42
N LEU A 59 11.76 14.62 7.78
CA LEU A 59 12.58 13.71 6.97
C LEU A 59 11.95 13.45 5.58
N ALA A 60 10.62 13.38 5.52
CA ALA A 60 9.89 13.16 4.28
C ALA A 60 10.01 14.32 3.27
N GLN A 61 10.31 15.55 3.73
CA GLN A 61 10.52 16.73 2.87
C GLN A 61 11.83 16.69 2.07
N SER A 62 12.57 15.58 2.12
CA SER A 62 13.68 15.30 1.20
C SER A 62 13.19 15.24 -0.25
N SER A 63 13.91 15.91 -1.15
CA SER A 63 13.70 15.81 -2.60
C SER A 63 14.18 14.49 -3.22
N VAL A 64 14.73 13.58 -2.39
CA VAL A 64 15.18 12.25 -2.79
C VAL A 64 14.23 11.21 -2.22
N LEU A 65 13.87 10.23 -3.05
CA LEU A 65 13.05 9.09 -2.65
C LEU A 65 13.84 8.17 -1.71
N LEU A 66 13.30 7.95 -0.51
CA LEU A 66 13.92 7.11 0.54
C LEU A 66 13.64 5.62 0.34
N ALA A 67 12.56 5.30 -0.36
CA ALA A 67 12.15 3.94 -0.66
C ALA A 67 12.74 3.49 -2.01
N ARG A 68 13.27 2.27 -2.06
CA ARG A 68 13.65 1.61 -3.31
C ARG A 68 13.04 0.23 -3.32
N LEU A 69 12.33 -0.09 -4.40
CA LEU A 69 11.87 -1.45 -4.65
C LEU A 69 13.05 -2.31 -5.06
N ASP A 70 13.58 -3.10 -4.12
CA ASP A 70 14.71 -4.01 -4.35
C ASP A 70 14.21 -5.42 -4.66
N LEU A 71 13.41 -5.55 -5.73
CA LEU A 71 12.82 -6.82 -6.16
C LEU A 71 13.23 -7.14 -7.61
N PRO A 72 13.67 -8.38 -7.92
CA PRO A 72 13.95 -8.79 -9.28
C PRO A 72 12.75 -8.54 -10.21
N PRO A 73 12.93 -8.00 -11.42
CA PRO A 73 11.83 -7.62 -12.30
C PRO A 73 10.84 -8.76 -12.58
N ARG A 74 11.35 -9.98 -12.76
CA ARG A 74 10.50 -11.16 -12.95
C ARG A 74 9.60 -11.45 -11.75
N LEU A 75 10.13 -11.33 -10.53
CA LEU A 75 9.35 -11.53 -9.30
C LEU A 75 8.33 -10.42 -9.11
N LEU A 76 8.68 -9.17 -9.45
CA LEU A 76 7.73 -8.06 -9.44
C LEU A 76 6.56 -8.30 -10.38
N LEU A 77 6.84 -8.66 -11.64
CA LEU A 77 5.80 -8.93 -12.63
C LEU A 77 4.93 -10.12 -12.22
N SER A 78 5.53 -11.19 -11.69
CA SER A 78 4.77 -12.33 -11.16
C SER A 78 3.86 -11.94 -9.98
N ALA A 79 4.37 -11.19 -9.01
CA ALA A 79 3.59 -10.74 -7.86
C ALA A 79 2.42 -9.83 -8.27
N LEU A 80 2.66 -8.92 -9.21
CA LEU A 80 1.61 -8.06 -9.76
C LEU A 80 0.57 -8.87 -10.55
N SER A 81 0.99 -9.83 -11.37
CA SER A 81 0.07 -10.70 -12.12
C SER A 81 -0.82 -11.53 -11.17
N GLN A 82 -0.23 -12.16 -10.15
CA GLN A 82 -0.98 -12.92 -9.16
C GLN A 82 -1.96 -12.05 -8.37
N GLY A 83 -1.56 -10.82 -8.02
CA GLY A 83 -2.44 -9.85 -7.36
C GLY A 83 -3.62 -9.43 -8.24
N LEU A 84 -3.39 -9.25 -9.55
CA LEU A 84 -4.45 -8.96 -10.52
C LEU A 84 -5.43 -10.13 -10.65
N ASP A 85 -4.92 -11.36 -10.78
CA ASP A 85 -5.75 -12.57 -10.85
C ASP A 85 -6.61 -12.72 -9.59
N ALA A 86 -6.04 -12.49 -8.40
CA ALA A 86 -6.76 -12.52 -7.13
C ALA A 86 -7.83 -11.42 -7.03
N THR A 87 -7.53 -10.20 -7.50
CA THR A 87 -8.47 -9.07 -7.51
C THR A 87 -9.64 -9.31 -8.47
N LEU A 88 -9.34 -9.86 -9.65
CA LEU A 88 -10.34 -10.23 -10.66
C LEU A 88 -11.20 -11.40 -10.18
N ALA A 89 -10.61 -12.43 -9.56
CA ALA A 89 -11.34 -13.54 -8.96
C ALA A 89 -12.26 -13.08 -7.81
N GLY A 90 -11.81 -12.15 -6.97
CA GLY A 90 -12.63 -11.53 -5.93
C GLY A 90 -13.78 -10.67 -6.49
N SER A 91 -13.57 -10.02 -7.64
CA SER A 91 -14.59 -9.18 -8.30
C SER A 91 -15.65 -10.00 -9.05
N ALA A 92 -15.29 -11.18 -9.57
CA ALA A 92 -16.23 -12.12 -10.18
C ALA A 92 -17.18 -12.79 -9.15
N ALA A 93 -16.84 -12.72 -7.87
CA ALA A 93 -17.59 -13.33 -6.77
C ALA A 93 -18.61 -12.38 -6.12
N VAL A 94 -19.01 -11.27 -6.77
CA VAL A 94 -20.22 -10.53 -6.36
C VAL A 94 -21.42 -11.30 -6.91
N PRO A 95 -22.18 -12.06 -6.08
CA PRO A 95 -23.38 -12.70 -6.57
C PRO A 95 -24.35 -11.59 -6.98
N ALA A 96 -24.78 -11.61 -8.23
CA ALA A 96 -25.96 -10.89 -8.65
C ALA A 96 -27.10 -11.34 -7.74
N SER A 97 -27.56 -10.44 -6.88
CA SER A 97 -28.88 -10.52 -6.27
C SER A 97 -29.88 -10.53 -7.42
N HIS A 98 -30.15 -11.73 -7.97
CA HIS A 98 -31.16 -11.93 -8.98
C HIS A 98 -32.50 -11.88 -8.26
N GLU A 99 -32.99 -10.65 -8.14
CA GLU A 99 -34.40 -10.33 -8.04
C GLU A 99 -35.15 -11.07 -9.14
N ALA A 100 -36.05 -11.99 -8.76
CA ALA A 100 -37.01 -12.60 -9.66
C ALA A 100 -38.43 -12.20 -9.20
N PRO A 101 -39.30 -11.73 -10.11
CA PRO A 101 -40.54 -11.05 -9.75
C PRO A 101 -41.74 -12.01 -9.57
N ALA A 102 -42.66 -11.56 -8.72
CA ALA A 102 -44.11 -11.74 -8.70
C ALA A 102 -44.73 -13.14 -8.97
N GLY A 103 -45.41 -13.66 -7.95
CA GLY A 103 -46.42 -14.71 -8.09
C GLY A 103 -47.42 -14.72 -6.93
N LEU A 104 -48.47 -13.90 -7.00
CA LEU A 104 -49.73 -14.12 -6.27
C LEU A 104 -50.45 -15.32 -6.92
N PRO A 105 -51.04 -16.24 -6.13
CA PRO A 105 -52.49 -16.23 -5.86
C PRO A 105 -52.80 -16.77 -4.43
N ARG A 106 -54.00 -16.91 -3.87
CA ARG A 106 -55.41 -16.48 -4.01
C ARG A 106 -56.07 -16.89 -2.67
N LEU A 107 -57.12 -16.18 -2.25
CA LEU A 107 -57.97 -16.54 -1.11
C LEU A 107 -58.66 -17.91 -1.28
N GLY A 108 -58.87 -18.58 -0.13
CA GLY A 108 -59.77 -19.72 0.10
C GLY A 108 -59.17 -20.66 1.16
N SER A 109 -59.83 -21.08 2.24
CA SER A 109 -61.22 -20.97 2.70
C SER A 109 -61.22 -21.04 4.23
#